data_AF-A0A532E7M2-F1
#
_entry.id   AF-A0A532E7M2-F1
#
_cell.length_a   1.000
_cell.length_b   1.000
_cell.length_c   1.000
_cell.angle_alpha   90.00
_cell.angle_beta   90.00
_cell.angle_gamma   90.00
#
_symmetry.space_group_name_H-M   'P 1'
#
loop_
_entity.id
_entity.type
_entity.pdbx_description
1 polymer ?
#
loop_
_entity_poly.entity_id
_entity_poly.type
_entity_poly.pdbx_seq_one_letter_code
_entity_poly.pdbx_strand_id
1 'polypeptide(L)'
;MTTRIGINGFGRIGRNVLRASLGDPSLEFVAINDLTDAKTLAYLLKYDSVHGTLDASVEAKDDQLIIDGKAIKVLAVRDPKELPWKALGVEIVVESTGHFTDREGAGKHLSAGAKTVIISAPAKDPDATVVLGVNEQVFDAKAHHIVSNASCTTNCLAPVAKVLLENFGIKHGVMTTIHSYTNDQQLLDLPHKDLRRARAAGMSMIPTSTGAAKALHLVIPQLKGKLDGLAIRVPTPNVSLVDLTVETEKDCDVAAVNAAFKKAAEGPMKNVLAYSDAPIVSIDLKDDPHSAIVDAPLTAVIDKRLVKVTAWYDNEWGYSCRVRDMLDFAKGVQDHAFSSGVKFYLPVDCVVAASREPGAETKIVPVQEIPKGWYGLDIGPASVKLFSEAVQDAKTILWNGPMGMFEVDAFARGTLAMAHSVANAYALTIVGGGETALAIHRAGESESISFISTGGGAALELLEGKTLPGLAALPNRAA
;
A
#
# COMPACT_ATOMS: atom_id res chain seq x y z
N MET A 1 13.01 10.98 7.02
CA MET A 1 13.17 10.39 8.38
C MET A 1 13.23 8.88 8.26
N THR A 2 13.88 8.18 9.18
CA THR A 2 14.03 6.71 9.17
C THR A 2 13.01 6.08 10.12
N THR A 3 12.29 5.05 9.68
CA THR A 3 11.28 4.35 10.47
C THR A 3 11.94 3.27 11.32
N ARG A 4 11.72 3.29 12.63
CA ARG A 4 12.33 2.33 13.56
C ARG A 4 11.43 1.12 13.76
N ILE A 5 11.95 -0.06 13.44
CA ILE A 5 11.18 -1.31 13.33
C ILE A 5 11.61 -2.31 14.40
N GLY A 6 10.63 -2.95 15.03
CA GLY A 6 10.80 -4.16 15.81
C GLY A 6 10.20 -5.37 15.08
N ILE A 7 10.86 -6.52 15.12
CA ILE A 7 10.29 -7.79 14.63
C ILE A 7 9.94 -8.66 15.84
N ASN A 8 8.69 -9.14 15.92
CA ASN A 8 8.28 -10.15 16.88
C ASN A 8 8.09 -11.50 16.16
N GLY A 9 8.91 -12.49 16.48
CA GLY A 9 8.99 -13.78 15.81
C GLY A 9 9.94 -13.73 14.61
N PHE A 10 11.17 -14.20 14.78
CA PHE A 10 12.22 -14.25 13.77
C PHE A 10 12.27 -15.61 13.04
N GLY A 11 11.07 -16.11 12.73
CA GLY A 11 10.84 -17.30 11.90
C GLY A 11 11.09 -17.04 10.41
N ARG A 12 10.47 -17.85 9.54
CA ARG A 12 10.61 -17.72 8.07
C ARG A 12 10.30 -16.31 7.58
N ILE A 13 9.12 -15.78 7.92
CA ILE A 13 8.69 -14.43 7.49
C ILE A 13 9.53 -13.34 8.14
N GLY A 14 9.75 -13.37 9.46
CA GLY A 14 10.56 -12.34 10.14
C GLY A 14 11.97 -12.20 9.55
N ARG A 15 12.64 -13.31 9.23
CA ARG A 15 13.95 -13.28 8.56
C ARG A 15 13.86 -12.75 7.13
N ASN A 16 12.88 -13.18 6.35
CA ASN A 16 12.72 -12.73 4.97
C ASN A 16 12.31 -11.26 4.85
N VAL A 17 11.54 -10.73 5.81
CA VAL A 17 11.25 -9.29 5.89
C VAL A 17 12.54 -8.49 6.14
N LEU A 18 13.39 -8.94 7.07
CA LEU A 18 14.69 -8.29 7.29
C LEU A 18 15.57 -8.38 6.04
N ARG A 19 15.69 -9.57 5.42
CA ARG A 19 16.48 -9.78 4.19
C ARG A 19 16.02 -8.88 3.05
N ALA A 20 14.71 -8.81 2.81
CA ALA A 20 14.12 -7.98 1.76
C ALA A 20 14.33 -6.47 2.01
N SER A 21 14.60 -6.07 3.26
CA SER A 21 14.77 -4.68 3.67
C SER A 21 16.23 -4.26 3.84
N LEU A 22 17.20 -5.16 3.65
CA LEU A 22 18.63 -4.82 3.74
C LEU A 22 19.00 -3.82 2.65
N GLY A 23 19.75 -2.80 3.04
CA GLY A 23 20.18 -1.71 2.15
C GLY A 23 19.18 -0.56 2.04
N ASP A 24 17.98 -0.67 2.60
CA ASP A 24 17.01 0.43 2.61
C ASP A 24 17.34 1.44 3.73
N PRO A 25 17.74 2.69 3.42
CA PRO A 25 18.09 3.68 4.44
C PRO A 25 16.85 4.26 5.14
N SER A 26 15.65 4.01 4.62
CA SER A 26 14.41 4.50 5.19
C SER A 26 13.90 3.61 6.34
N LEU A 27 14.42 2.39 6.46
CA LEU A 27 14.02 1.39 7.46
C LEU A 27 15.20 1.07 8.40
N GLU A 28 15.01 1.25 9.71
CA GLU A 28 15.98 0.89 10.74
C GLU A 28 15.41 -0.22 11.62
N PHE A 29 15.93 -1.44 11.50
CA PHE A 29 15.59 -2.53 12.40
C PHE A 29 16.39 -2.40 13.69
N VAL A 30 15.70 -2.11 14.79
CA VAL A 30 16.34 -1.81 16.08
C VAL A 30 16.26 -2.98 17.06
N ALA A 31 15.28 -3.86 16.87
CA ALA A 31 15.04 -4.99 17.76
C ALA A 31 14.40 -6.19 17.07
N ILE A 32 14.78 -7.39 17.52
CA ILE A 32 14.20 -8.67 17.15
C ILE A 32 13.86 -9.41 18.44
N ASN A 33 12.62 -9.88 18.56
CA ASN A 33 12.20 -10.77 19.64
C ASN A 33 11.93 -12.17 19.10
N ASP A 34 12.64 -13.17 19.64
CA ASP A 34 12.37 -14.60 19.41
C ASP A 34 12.79 -15.39 20.65
N LEU A 35 12.18 -16.55 20.91
CA LEU A 35 12.43 -17.34 22.12
C LEU A 35 13.69 -18.22 21.97
N THR A 36 14.78 -17.64 21.47
CA THR A 36 16.07 -18.30 21.26
C THR A 36 17.21 -17.26 21.31
N ASP A 37 18.46 -17.73 21.27
CA ASP A 37 19.64 -16.89 21.42
C ASP A 37 20.09 -16.21 20.11
N ALA A 38 20.82 -15.09 20.24
CA ALA A 38 21.30 -14.29 19.11
C ALA A 38 22.19 -15.09 18.14
N LYS A 39 22.99 -16.06 18.65
CA LYS A 39 23.85 -16.89 17.81
C LYS A 39 23.03 -17.82 16.92
N THR A 40 21.98 -18.42 17.45
CA THR A 40 21.03 -19.22 16.67
C THR A 40 20.33 -18.37 15.60
N LEU A 41 19.85 -17.17 15.95
CA LEU A 41 19.20 -16.26 15.00
C LEU A 41 20.16 -15.80 13.88
N ALA A 42 21.40 -15.46 14.24
CA ALA A 42 22.43 -15.08 13.28
C ALA A 42 22.74 -16.20 12.29
N TYR A 43 22.87 -17.43 12.78
CA TYR A 43 23.11 -18.61 11.95
C TYR A 43 21.95 -18.83 10.95
N LEU A 44 20.71 -18.78 11.43
CA LEU A 44 19.52 -18.99 10.58
C LEU A 44 19.23 -17.83 9.62
N LEU A 45 19.70 -16.62 9.93
CA LEU A 45 19.67 -15.49 9.00
C LEU A 45 20.75 -15.63 7.92
N LYS A 46 21.96 -16.09 8.29
CA LYS A 46 23.07 -16.25 7.34
C LYS A 46 22.82 -17.39 6.36
N TYR A 47 22.35 -18.56 6.84
CA TYR A 47 22.19 -19.77 6.03
C TYR A 47 20.72 -20.17 5.93
N ASP A 48 20.17 -20.18 4.72
CA ASP A 48 18.79 -20.58 4.47
C ASP A 48 18.71 -21.55 3.29
N SER A 49 18.00 -22.66 3.48
CA SER A 49 17.92 -23.73 2.49
C SER A 49 17.16 -23.37 1.22
N VAL A 50 16.28 -22.37 1.27
CA VAL A 50 15.48 -21.93 0.11
C VAL A 50 16.18 -20.76 -0.57
N HIS A 51 16.38 -19.68 0.17
CA HIS A 51 16.86 -18.41 -0.38
C HIS A 51 18.40 -18.31 -0.41
N GLY A 52 19.10 -19.37 0.00
CA GLY A 52 20.55 -19.44 -0.01
C GLY A 52 21.24 -18.73 1.15
N THR A 53 22.56 -18.58 1.00
CA THR A 53 23.38 -17.86 1.98
C THR A 53 23.25 -16.37 1.75
N LEU A 54 22.94 -15.61 2.80
CA LEU A 54 22.80 -14.16 2.73
C LEU A 54 24.15 -13.51 2.41
N ASP A 55 24.18 -12.64 1.41
CA ASP A 55 25.36 -11.87 1.01
C ASP A 55 25.53 -10.60 1.86
N ALA A 56 25.74 -10.81 3.15
CA ALA A 56 26.07 -9.78 4.14
C ALA A 56 26.95 -10.40 5.23
N SER A 57 27.75 -9.60 5.94
CA SER A 57 28.39 -10.08 7.17
C SER A 57 27.30 -10.24 8.24
N VAL A 58 27.24 -11.40 8.88
CA VAL A 58 26.24 -11.68 9.93
C VAL A 58 26.96 -12.32 11.10
N GLU A 59 26.94 -11.63 12.22
CA GLU A 59 27.61 -12.04 13.46
C GLU A 59 26.65 -11.92 14.63
N ALA A 60 26.89 -12.71 15.68
CA ALA A 60 26.22 -12.55 16.96
C ALA A 60 27.25 -12.13 18.01
N LYS A 61 26.90 -11.12 18.79
CA LYS A 61 27.71 -10.66 19.92
C LYS A 61 26.78 -10.34 21.08
N ASP A 62 26.98 -11.01 22.21
CA ASP A 62 26.13 -10.89 23.39
C ASP A 62 24.65 -11.10 23.04
N ASP A 63 23.79 -10.11 23.28
CA ASP A 63 22.37 -10.09 22.92
C ASP A 63 22.10 -9.23 21.68
N GLN A 64 23.04 -9.22 20.74
CA GLN A 64 22.94 -8.47 19.49
C GLN A 64 23.21 -9.35 18.26
N LEU A 65 22.45 -9.06 17.21
CA LEU A 65 22.69 -9.51 15.85
C LEU A 65 23.37 -8.36 15.10
N ILE A 66 24.53 -8.60 14.50
CA ILE A 66 25.31 -7.58 13.79
C ILE A 66 25.30 -7.92 12.30
N ILE A 67 24.79 -7.00 11.48
CA ILE A 67 24.71 -7.15 10.02
C ILE A 67 25.44 -6.00 9.36
N ASP A 68 26.50 -6.28 8.60
CA ASP A 68 27.37 -5.26 7.98
C ASP A 68 27.81 -4.16 8.97
N GLY A 69 28.13 -4.57 10.20
CA GLY A 69 28.53 -3.70 11.30
C GLY A 69 27.40 -2.97 12.04
N LYS A 70 26.13 -3.12 11.60
CA LYS A 70 24.96 -2.54 12.28
C LYS A 70 24.40 -3.51 13.30
N ALA A 71 24.31 -3.09 14.56
CA ALA A 71 23.79 -3.91 15.65
C ALA A 71 22.27 -3.79 15.79
N ILE A 72 21.60 -4.93 15.93
CA ILE A 72 20.16 -5.08 16.20
C ILE A 72 20.02 -5.80 17.53
N LYS A 73 19.21 -5.25 18.45
CA LYS A 73 18.99 -5.88 19.76
C LYS A 73 18.20 -7.18 19.61
N VAL A 74 18.66 -8.26 20.22
CA VAL A 74 17.91 -9.52 20.35
C VAL A 74 17.27 -9.60 21.73
N LEU A 75 16.00 -9.97 21.75
CA LEU A 75 15.17 -10.14 22.93
C LEU A 75 14.56 -11.54 22.92
N ALA A 76 14.28 -12.09 24.11
CA ALA A 76 13.62 -13.39 24.28
C ALA A 76 12.49 -13.29 25.30
N VAL A 77 11.48 -12.49 24.98
CA VAL A 77 10.34 -12.18 25.86
C VAL A 77 9.08 -12.83 25.31
N ARG A 78 8.35 -13.54 26.18
CA ARG A 78 7.18 -14.32 25.79
C ARG A 78 5.90 -13.50 25.71
N ASP A 79 5.71 -12.53 26.61
CA ASP A 79 4.56 -11.63 26.56
C ASP A 79 4.92 -10.34 25.81
N PRO A 80 4.28 -10.06 24.66
CA PRO A 80 4.44 -8.80 23.92
C PRO A 80 4.34 -7.52 24.74
N LYS A 81 3.58 -7.54 25.85
CA LYS A 81 3.39 -6.36 26.72
C LYS A 81 4.63 -5.99 27.53
N GLU A 82 5.52 -6.94 27.76
CA GLU A 82 6.77 -6.76 28.52
C GLU A 82 7.93 -6.29 27.62
N LEU A 83 7.73 -6.23 26.30
CA LEU A 83 8.76 -5.81 25.37
C LEU A 83 9.10 -4.33 25.56
N PRO A 84 10.39 -3.95 25.54
CA PRO A 84 10.83 -2.58 25.79
C PRO A 84 10.71 -1.68 24.54
N TRP A 85 9.62 -1.79 23.76
CA TRP A 85 9.43 -1.04 22.50
C TRP A 85 9.57 0.46 22.68
N LYS A 86 8.95 1.02 23.71
CA LYS A 86 9.10 2.45 24.06
C LYS A 86 10.54 2.85 24.28
N ALA A 87 11.30 2.06 25.04
CA ALA A 87 12.69 2.36 25.41
C ALA A 87 13.63 2.22 24.21
N LEU A 88 13.35 1.28 23.30
CA LEU A 88 14.09 1.09 22.06
C LEU A 88 13.65 2.07 20.96
N GLY A 89 12.56 2.80 21.16
CA GLY A 89 12.01 3.74 20.20
C GLY A 89 11.43 3.08 18.95
N VAL A 90 10.90 1.86 19.10
CA VAL A 90 10.22 1.13 18.02
C VAL A 90 8.91 1.86 17.67
N GLU A 91 8.73 2.16 16.39
CA GLU A 91 7.52 2.80 15.88
C GLU A 91 6.57 1.79 15.28
N ILE A 92 7.08 0.88 14.44
CA ILE A 92 6.30 -0.18 13.82
C ILE A 92 6.82 -1.54 14.26
N VAL A 93 5.91 -2.43 14.66
CA VAL A 93 6.22 -3.84 14.96
C VAL A 93 5.72 -4.71 13.81
N VAL A 94 6.58 -5.56 13.27
CA VAL A 94 6.17 -6.69 12.43
C VAL A 94 5.87 -7.87 13.35
N GLU A 95 4.60 -8.22 13.47
CA GLU A 95 4.13 -9.38 14.22
C GLU A 95 4.09 -10.60 13.30
N SER A 96 5.15 -11.42 13.39
CA SER A 96 5.38 -12.59 12.56
C SER A 96 5.55 -13.89 13.34
N THR A 97 5.05 -13.95 14.58
CA THR A 97 5.00 -15.20 15.38
C THR A 97 3.89 -16.14 14.90
N GLY A 98 2.80 -15.59 14.36
CA GLY A 98 1.57 -16.33 14.07
C GLY A 98 0.72 -16.65 15.32
N HIS A 99 1.10 -16.16 16.49
CA HIS A 99 0.36 -16.36 17.75
C HIS A 99 -0.54 -15.16 18.10
N PHE A 100 -0.09 -13.94 17.85
CA PHE A 100 -0.80 -12.71 18.22
C PHE A 100 -1.58 -12.13 17.03
N THR A 101 -2.45 -12.95 16.44
CA THR A 101 -3.21 -12.61 15.23
C THR A 101 -4.60 -12.03 15.52
N ASP A 102 -4.82 -11.47 16.71
CA ASP A 102 -6.06 -10.80 17.08
C ASP A 102 -5.76 -9.44 17.73
N ARG A 103 -6.78 -8.58 17.81
CA ARG A 103 -6.66 -7.22 18.38
C ARG A 103 -6.07 -7.20 19.78
N GLU A 104 -6.47 -8.14 20.65
CA GLU A 104 -6.00 -8.20 22.02
C GLU A 104 -4.51 -8.55 22.08
N GLY A 105 -4.11 -9.60 21.38
CA GLY A 105 -2.73 -10.07 21.30
C GLY A 105 -1.81 -9.03 20.67
N ALA A 106 -2.16 -8.50 19.50
CA ALA A 106 -1.37 -7.48 18.81
C ALA A 106 -1.33 -6.15 19.57
N GLY A 107 -2.44 -5.76 20.22
CA GLY A 107 -2.55 -4.54 21.02
C GLY A 107 -1.61 -4.48 22.23
N LYS A 108 -1.06 -5.62 22.66
CA LYS A 108 -0.01 -5.67 23.67
C LYS A 108 1.27 -4.97 23.23
N HIS A 109 1.61 -5.01 21.93
CA HIS A 109 2.75 -4.26 21.41
C HIS A 109 2.54 -2.75 21.46
N LEU A 110 1.31 -2.28 21.22
CA LEU A 110 0.95 -0.87 21.39
C LEU A 110 1.10 -0.46 22.86
N SER A 111 0.66 -1.31 23.78
CA SER A 111 0.84 -1.11 25.23
C SER A 111 2.31 -1.06 25.66
N ALA A 112 3.18 -1.81 24.97
CA ALA A 112 4.63 -1.80 25.14
C ALA A 112 5.31 -0.54 24.54
N GLY A 113 4.58 0.26 23.76
CA GLY A 113 5.00 1.56 23.25
C GLY A 113 5.29 1.65 21.76
N ALA A 114 4.98 0.61 20.97
CA ALA A 114 4.94 0.74 19.52
C ALA A 114 3.74 1.62 19.09
N LYS A 115 3.83 2.26 17.92
CA LYS A 115 2.75 3.10 17.37
C LYS A 115 1.82 2.30 16.45
N THR A 116 2.39 1.37 15.69
CA THR A 116 1.67 0.55 14.72
C THR A 116 2.18 -0.89 14.78
N VAL A 117 1.28 -1.85 14.53
CA VAL A 117 1.58 -3.28 14.43
C VAL A 117 1.10 -3.77 13.08
N ILE A 118 2.00 -4.36 12.30
CA ILE A 118 1.69 -5.04 11.04
C ILE A 118 1.73 -6.55 11.31
N ILE A 119 0.56 -7.18 11.28
CA ILE A 119 0.41 -8.63 11.46
C ILE A 119 0.70 -9.31 10.12
N SER A 120 1.69 -10.20 10.08
CA SER A 120 2.11 -10.93 8.89
C SER A 120 1.27 -12.20 8.64
N ALA A 121 -0.03 -12.12 8.93
CA ALA A 121 -1.02 -13.18 8.78
C ALA A 121 -2.44 -12.60 8.75
N PRO A 122 -3.46 -13.37 8.32
CA PRO A 122 -4.85 -12.99 8.53
C PRO A 122 -5.13 -12.74 10.00
N ALA A 123 -5.73 -11.59 10.31
CA ALA A 123 -6.02 -11.19 11.68
C ALA A 123 -7.52 -11.23 11.99
N LYS A 124 -7.85 -11.42 13.27
CA LYS A 124 -9.20 -11.26 13.80
C LYS A 124 -9.36 -9.84 14.34
N ASP A 125 -10.32 -9.11 13.78
CA ASP A 125 -10.67 -7.74 14.18
C ASP A 125 -9.50 -6.72 14.11
N PRO A 126 -8.66 -6.70 13.06
CA PRO A 126 -7.68 -5.62 12.88
C PRO A 126 -8.41 -4.30 12.55
N ASP A 127 -7.71 -3.16 12.66
CA ASP A 127 -8.24 -1.87 12.20
C ASP A 127 -8.44 -1.88 10.67
N ALA A 128 -7.49 -2.49 9.95
CA ALA A 128 -7.59 -2.70 8.52
C ALA A 128 -6.91 -4.01 8.09
N THR A 129 -7.43 -4.62 7.02
CA THR A 129 -6.70 -5.62 6.23
C THR A 129 -6.33 -4.98 4.91
N VAL A 130 -5.03 -4.94 4.61
CA VAL A 130 -4.48 -4.25 3.45
C VAL A 130 -3.75 -5.24 2.55
N VAL A 131 -4.02 -5.15 1.25
CA VAL A 131 -3.25 -5.76 0.18
C VAL A 131 -2.88 -4.64 -0.79
N LEU A 132 -1.59 -4.35 -0.88
CA LEU A 132 -1.06 -3.30 -1.74
C LEU A 132 -1.32 -3.62 -3.22
N GLY A 133 -1.67 -2.61 -4.01
CA GLY A 133 -2.14 -2.72 -5.40
C GLY A 133 -3.62 -3.09 -5.53
N VAL A 134 -4.37 -3.16 -4.42
CA VAL A 134 -5.77 -3.58 -4.39
C VAL A 134 -6.64 -2.62 -3.58
N ASN A 135 -6.32 -2.44 -2.30
CA ASN A 135 -7.14 -1.67 -1.36
C ASN A 135 -6.36 -0.77 -0.40
N GLU A 136 -5.09 -0.46 -0.68
CA GLU A 136 -4.22 0.38 0.14
C GLU A 136 -4.84 1.72 0.57
N GLN A 137 -5.74 2.29 -0.25
CA GLN A 137 -6.46 3.52 0.04
C GLN A 137 -7.36 3.46 1.29
N VAL A 138 -7.68 2.26 1.79
CA VAL A 138 -8.47 2.13 3.04
C VAL A 138 -7.63 2.40 4.28
N PHE A 139 -6.31 2.41 4.18
CA PHE A 139 -5.43 2.61 5.33
C PHE A 139 -5.37 4.09 5.74
N ASP A 140 -5.72 4.37 6.99
CA ASP A 140 -5.53 5.67 7.63
C ASP A 140 -4.46 5.56 8.71
N ALA A 141 -3.28 6.14 8.48
CA ALA A 141 -2.17 6.11 9.43
C ALA A 141 -2.48 6.78 10.78
N LYS A 142 -3.50 7.64 10.86
CA LYS A 142 -3.91 8.28 12.11
C LYS A 142 -4.88 7.43 12.93
N ALA A 143 -5.64 6.55 12.28
CA ALA A 143 -6.68 5.76 12.93
C ALA A 143 -6.33 4.27 13.04
N HIS A 144 -5.52 3.75 12.12
CA HIS A 144 -5.21 2.33 12.02
C HIS A 144 -3.83 2.04 12.62
N HIS A 145 -3.85 1.36 13.77
CA HIS A 145 -2.66 1.01 14.55
C HIS A 145 -2.39 -0.49 14.57
N ILE A 146 -3.39 -1.32 14.27
CA ILE A 146 -3.25 -2.77 14.11
C ILE A 146 -3.73 -3.15 12.70
N VAL A 147 -2.79 -3.45 11.83
CA VAL A 147 -3.04 -3.73 10.41
C VAL A 147 -2.68 -5.17 10.10
N SER A 148 -3.53 -5.88 9.37
CA SER A 148 -3.20 -7.18 8.79
C SER A 148 -2.72 -7.02 7.36
N ASN A 149 -1.56 -7.62 7.03
CA ASN A 149 -1.10 -7.73 5.64
C ASN A 149 -1.71 -8.96 4.93
N ALA A 150 -2.86 -9.43 5.41
CA ALA A 150 -3.54 -10.64 4.96
C ALA A 150 -2.64 -11.90 4.96
N SER A 151 -2.93 -12.88 4.09
CA SER A 151 -2.09 -14.06 3.86
C SER A 151 -1.31 -13.97 2.54
N CYS A 152 -0.31 -14.82 2.36
CA CYS A 152 0.41 -14.97 1.08
C CYS A 152 -0.53 -15.31 -0.08
N THR A 153 -1.47 -16.25 0.11
CA THR A 153 -2.46 -16.61 -0.91
C THR A 153 -3.43 -15.45 -1.19
N THR A 154 -3.82 -14.66 -0.17
CA THR A 154 -4.67 -13.48 -0.39
C THR A 154 -3.93 -12.42 -1.20
N ASN A 155 -2.65 -12.18 -0.92
CA ASN A 155 -1.81 -11.25 -1.69
C ASN A 155 -1.65 -11.68 -3.15
N CYS A 156 -1.62 -12.99 -3.44
CA CYS A 156 -1.65 -13.49 -4.81
C CYS A 156 -3.04 -13.39 -5.47
N LEU A 157 -4.08 -13.83 -4.77
CA LEU A 157 -5.43 -13.92 -5.31
C LEU A 157 -6.07 -12.54 -5.56
N ALA A 158 -5.83 -11.56 -4.69
CA ALA A 158 -6.53 -10.28 -4.75
C ALA A 158 -6.21 -9.44 -6.00
N PRO A 159 -4.95 -9.26 -6.42
CA PRO A 159 -4.63 -8.61 -7.69
C PRO A 159 -5.26 -9.33 -8.87
N VAL A 160 -5.22 -10.67 -8.89
CA VAL A 160 -5.79 -11.48 -9.96
C VAL A 160 -7.31 -11.28 -10.06
N ALA A 161 -8.00 -11.36 -8.92
CA ALA A 161 -9.44 -11.17 -8.85
C ALA A 161 -9.85 -9.73 -9.19
N LYS A 162 -9.07 -8.72 -8.80
CA LYS A 162 -9.32 -7.31 -9.12
C LYS A 162 -9.28 -7.07 -10.64
N VAL A 163 -8.27 -7.59 -11.33
CA VAL A 163 -8.17 -7.48 -12.80
C VAL A 163 -9.37 -8.13 -13.49
N LEU A 164 -9.76 -9.35 -13.08
CA LEU A 164 -10.93 -10.03 -13.66
C LEU A 164 -12.23 -9.28 -13.38
N LEU A 165 -12.42 -8.81 -12.15
CA LEU A 165 -13.61 -8.08 -11.73
C LEU A 165 -13.77 -6.77 -12.51
N GLU A 166 -12.72 -5.96 -12.62
CA GLU A 166 -12.78 -4.64 -13.27
C GLU A 166 -13.01 -4.75 -14.78
N ASN A 167 -12.46 -5.77 -15.43
CA ASN A 167 -12.59 -5.94 -16.87
C ASN A 167 -13.86 -6.70 -17.28
N PHE A 168 -14.16 -7.81 -16.60
CA PHE A 168 -15.17 -8.78 -17.04
C PHE A 168 -16.33 -8.98 -16.04
N GLY A 169 -16.20 -8.48 -14.81
CA GLY A 169 -17.10 -8.81 -13.71
C GLY A 169 -16.90 -10.25 -13.23
N ILE A 170 -17.23 -10.52 -11.96
CA ILE A 170 -17.21 -11.87 -11.38
C ILE A 170 -18.59 -12.15 -10.80
N LYS A 171 -19.25 -13.20 -11.30
CA LYS A 171 -20.53 -13.68 -10.77
C LYS A 171 -20.30 -14.63 -9.59
N HIS A 172 -19.61 -15.74 -9.83
CA HIS A 172 -19.14 -16.66 -8.80
C HIS A 172 -17.79 -17.27 -9.20
N GLY A 173 -17.09 -17.90 -8.26
CA GLY A 173 -15.87 -18.63 -8.57
C GLY A 173 -15.39 -19.52 -7.45
N VAL A 174 -14.46 -20.40 -7.81
CA VAL A 174 -13.78 -21.30 -6.88
C VAL A 174 -12.28 -21.21 -7.12
N MET A 175 -11.53 -21.26 -6.03
CA MET A 175 -10.07 -21.24 -6.06
C MET A 175 -9.50 -22.50 -5.40
N THR A 176 -8.49 -23.09 -6.03
CA THR A 176 -7.61 -24.06 -5.38
C THR A 176 -6.21 -23.47 -5.31
N THR A 177 -5.60 -23.45 -4.13
CA THR A 177 -4.17 -23.15 -4.04
C THR A 177 -3.36 -24.44 -3.90
N ILE A 178 -2.45 -24.67 -4.84
CA ILE A 178 -1.44 -25.72 -4.76
C ILE A 178 -0.25 -25.09 -4.05
N HIS A 179 -0.12 -25.40 -2.78
CA HIS A 179 0.68 -24.61 -1.86
C HIS A 179 1.85 -25.41 -1.33
N SER A 180 3.05 -24.84 -1.33
CA SER A 180 4.21 -25.45 -0.67
C SER A 180 3.92 -25.70 0.81
N TYR A 181 4.51 -26.73 1.42
CA TYR A 181 4.33 -26.96 2.85
C TYR A 181 4.96 -25.83 3.68
N THR A 182 4.46 -25.62 4.90
CA THR A 182 4.98 -24.61 5.83
C THR A 182 5.25 -25.25 7.19
N ASN A 183 5.77 -24.47 8.15
CA ASN A 183 6.03 -24.92 9.53
C ASN A 183 4.79 -25.41 10.29
N ASP A 184 3.59 -25.23 9.75
CA ASP A 184 2.34 -25.74 10.34
C ASP A 184 2.06 -27.20 9.94
N GLN A 185 2.73 -27.73 8.90
CA GLN A 185 2.69 -29.17 8.59
C GLN A 185 3.80 -29.93 9.31
N GLN A 186 3.59 -31.22 9.48
CA GLN A 186 4.53 -32.09 10.18
C GLN A 186 5.51 -32.73 9.19
N LEU A 187 6.78 -32.84 9.60
CA LEU A 187 7.79 -33.56 8.81
C LEU A 187 7.43 -35.05 8.67
N LEU A 188 6.92 -35.65 9.74
CA LEU A 188 6.43 -37.03 9.83
C LEU A 188 5.03 -37.05 10.44
N ASP A 189 4.37 -38.20 10.45
CA ASP A 189 3.03 -38.32 11.04
C ASP A 189 3.06 -38.00 12.56
N LEU A 190 2.50 -36.86 12.96
CA LEU A 190 2.53 -36.31 14.32
C LEU A 190 1.19 -35.63 14.71
N PRO A 191 0.86 -35.51 16.01
CA PRO A 191 -0.38 -34.88 16.45
C PRO A 191 -0.57 -33.46 15.93
N HIS A 192 -1.75 -33.17 15.36
CA HIS A 192 -2.13 -31.86 14.89
C HIS A 192 -3.67 -31.69 14.95
N LYS A 193 -4.16 -30.46 15.17
CA LYS A 193 -5.62 -30.16 15.27
C LYS A 193 -6.39 -30.46 13.99
N ASP A 194 -5.72 -30.32 12.84
CA ASP A 194 -6.19 -30.76 11.54
C ASP A 194 -5.51 -32.09 11.21
N LEU A 195 -6.28 -33.18 11.21
CA LEU A 195 -5.81 -34.54 10.98
C LEU A 195 -5.16 -34.76 9.61
N ARG A 196 -5.44 -33.90 8.62
CA ARG A 196 -4.76 -33.99 7.32
C ARG A 196 -3.36 -33.38 7.41
N ARG A 197 -3.22 -32.24 8.09
CA ARG A 197 -1.91 -31.58 8.32
C ARG A 197 -1.02 -32.34 9.32
N ALA A 198 -1.58 -33.33 10.03
CA ALA A 198 -0.85 -34.28 10.86
C ALA A 198 0.06 -35.23 10.06
N ARG A 199 -0.15 -35.36 8.75
CA ARG A 199 0.55 -36.32 7.88
C ARG A 199 1.87 -35.75 7.35
N ALA A 200 2.84 -36.62 7.08
CA ALA A 200 4.17 -36.27 6.58
C ALA A 200 4.13 -35.38 5.31
N ALA A 201 4.60 -34.13 5.44
CA ALA A 201 4.49 -33.10 4.41
C ALA A 201 5.32 -33.39 3.15
N GLY A 202 6.53 -33.92 3.32
CA GLY A 202 7.46 -34.19 2.21
C GLY A 202 7.07 -35.38 1.32
N MET A 203 5.95 -36.05 1.61
CA MET A 203 5.50 -37.26 0.91
C MET A 203 4.02 -37.21 0.52
N SER A 204 3.32 -36.11 0.79
CA SER A 204 1.85 -36.06 0.69
C SER A 204 1.36 -34.85 -0.09
N MET A 205 0.27 -35.04 -0.82
CA MET A 205 -0.63 -33.95 -1.20
C MET A 205 -1.73 -33.85 -0.12
N ILE A 206 -1.71 -32.78 0.68
CA ILE A 206 -2.56 -32.65 1.88
C ILE A 206 -3.67 -31.62 1.64
N PRO A 207 -4.92 -32.03 1.42
CA PRO A 207 -6.01 -31.08 1.21
C PRO A 207 -6.42 -30.43 2.53
N THR A 208 -6.56 -29.11 2.58
CA THR A 208 -6.96 -28.36 3.78
C THR A 208 -7.91 -27.22 3.40
N SER A 209 -8.73 -26.79 4.36
CA SER A 209 -9.47 -25.54 4.21
C SER A 209 -8.50 -24.34 4.11
N THR A 210 -8.94 -23.30 3.40
CA THR A 210 -8.25 -22.01 3.34
C THR A 210 -9.25 -20.89 3.57
N GLY A 211 -8.84 -19.87 4.32
CA GLY A 211 -9.63 -18.65 4.49
C GLY A 211 -9.44 -17.65 3.35
N ALA A 212 -8.45 -17.83 2.47
CA ALA A 212 -8.00 -16.79 1.55
C ALA A 212 -9.10 -16.32 0.57
N ALA A 213 -9.84 -17.25 -0.04
CA ALA A 213 -10.95 -16.92 -0.93
C ALA A 213 -12.10 -16.21 -0.19
N LYS A 214 -12.48 -16.73 0.99
CA LYS A 214 -13.53 -16.15 1.83
C LYS A 214 -13.15 -14.77 2.34
N ALA A 215 -11.90 -14.57 2.74
CA ALA A 215 -11.38 -13.33 3.27
C ALA A 215 -11.15 -12.26 2.19
N LEU A 216 -11.27 -12.60 0.91
CA LEU A 216 -11.06 -11.66 -0.19
C LEU A 216 -12.01 -10.46 -0.12
N HIS A 217 -13.22 -10.64 0.41
CA HIS A 217 -14.18 -9.55 0.58
C HIS A 217 -13.72 -8.46 1.56
N LEU A 218 -12.72 -8.74 2.42
CA LEU A 218 -12.13 -7.74 3.30
C LEU A 218 -11.31 -6.71 2.51
N VAL A 219 -10.82 -7.09 1.32
CA VAL A 219 -10.02 -6.22 0.45
C VAL A 219 -10.73 -5.86 -0.85
N ILE A 220 -11.67 -6.67 -1.32
CA ILE A 220 -12.54 -6.38 -2.48
C ILE A 220 -14.00 -6.67 -2.07
N PRO A 221 -14.70 -5.71 -1.43
CA PRO A 221 -16.05 -5.91 -0.89
C PRO A 221 -17.08 -6.44 -1.89
N GLN A 222 -16.94 -6.11 -3.18
CA GLN A 222 -17.81 -6.58 -4.26
C GLN A 222 -17.82 -8.11 -4.43
N LEU A 223 -16.81 -8.81 -3.88
CA LEU A 223 -16.67 -10.27 -3.96
C LEU A 223 -17.23 -11.00 -2.73
N LYS A 224 -17.92 -10.29 -1.81
CA LYS A 224 -18.56 -10.89 -0.65
C LYS A 224 -19.55 -11.99 -1.07
N GLY A 225 -19.27 -13.22 -0.63
CA GLY A 225 -20.09 -14.39 -0.93
C GLY A 225 -19.96 -14.95 -2.34
N LYS A 226 -19.07 -14.40 -3.18
CA LYS A 226 -18.90 -14.83 -4.58
C LYS A 226 -17.81 -15.89 -4.78
N LEU A 227 -16.84 -15.97 -3.88
CA LEU A 227 -15.70 -16.89 -3.99
C LEU A 227 -15.59 -17.82 -2.77
N ASP A 228 -15.27 -19.08 -3.03
CA ASP A 228 -14.83 -20.06 -2.03
C ASP A 228 -13.58 -20.81 -2.56
N GLY A 229 -12.95 -21.62 -1.73
CA GLY A 229 -11.79 -22.37 -2.15
C GLY A 229 -11.19 -23.30 -1.11
N LEU A 230 -10.20 -24.07 -1.55
CA LEU A 230 -9.42 -24.98 -0.72
C LEU A 230 -7.93 -24.85 -1.03
N ALA A 231 -7.09 -25.47 -0.21
CA ALA A 231 -5.67 -25.59 -0.45
C ALA A 231 -5.27 -27.07 -0.53
N ILE A 232 -4.26 -27.38 -1.32
CA ILE A 232 -3.57 -28.66 -1.34
C ILE A 232 -2.11 -28.37 -1.01
N ARG A 233 -1.63 -28.80 0.16
CA ARG A 233 -0.20 -28.70 0.48
C ARG A 233 0.57 -29.77 -0.29
N VAL A 234 1.63 -29.39 -0.98
CA VAL A 234 2.43 -30.30 -1.82
C VAL A 234 3.89 -30.38 -1.35
N PRO A 235 4.64 -31.44 -1.71
CA PRO A 235 6.03 -31.67 -1.30
C PRO A 235 7.09 -30.72 -1.89
N THR A 236 6.80 -29.42 -1.96
CA THR A 236 7.75 -28.37 -2.32
C THR A 236 7.95 -27.44 -1.12
N PRO A 237 9.19 -26.97 -0.86
CA PRO A 237 9.50 -26.16 0.32
C PRO A 237 9.11 -24.68 0.18
N ASN A 238 8.96 -24.19 -1.06
CA ASN A 238 8.61 -22.81 -1.34
C ASN A 238 8.04 -22.68 -2.76
N VAL A 239 7.42 -21.52 -3.03
CA VAL A 239 6.63 -21.18 -4.21
C VAL A 239 5.33 -21.96 -4.25
N SER A 240 4.24 -21.25 -4.52
CA SER A 240 2.90 -21.77 -4.53
C SER A 240 2.15 -21.23 -5.75
N LEU A 241 0.99 -21.81 -6.01
CA LEU A 241 0.17 -21.53 -7.17
C LEU A 241 -1.28 -21.33 -6.74
N VAL A 242 -1.93 -20.31 -7.27
CA VAL A 242 -3.38 -20.13 -7.24
C VAL A 242 -3.94 -20.58 -8.58
N ASP A 243 -4.94 -21.47 -8.54
CA ASP A 243 -5.79 -21.84 -9.65
C ASP A 243 -7.19 -21.27 -9.38
N LEU A 244 -7.55 -20.20 -10.09
CA LEU A 244 -8.82 -19.50 -9.95
C LEU A 244 -9.71 -19.79 -11.16
N THR A 245 -10.91 -20.31 -10.93
CA THR A 245 -11.95 -20.45 -11.94
C THR A 245 -13.15 -19.58 -11.57
N VAL A 246 -13.59 -18.71 -12.48
CA VAL A 246 -14.70 -17.78 -12.27
C VAL A 246 -15.69 -17.82 -13.44
N GLU A 247 -16.97 -17.65 -13.13
CA GLU A 247 -17.99 -17.25 -14.09
C GLU A 247 -17.98 -15.72 -14.18
N THR A 248 -17.65 -15.16 -15.35
CA THR A 248 -17.65 -13.71 -15.58
C THR A 248 -19.04 -13.19 -15.95
N GLU A 249 -19.28 -11.90 -15.72
CA GLU A 249 -20.55 -11.25 -16.08
C GLU A 249 -20.61 -10.89 -17.57
N LYS A 250 -19.45 -10.58 -18.16
CA LYS A 250 -19.27 -10.25 -19.58
C LYS A 250 -18.59 -11.39 -20.32
N ASP A 251 -18.98 -11.58 -21.58
CA ASP A 251 -18.30 -12.48 -22.51
C ASP A 251 -16.85 -12.02 -22.72
N CYS A 252 -15.93 -12.99 -22.77
CA CYS A 252 -14.51 -12.78 -23.03
C CYS A 252 -13.92 -13.98 -23.77
N ASP A 253 -12.66 -13.85 -24.17
CA ASP A 253 -11.83 -14.94 -24.69
C ASP A 253 -10.44 -14.90 -24.05
N VAL A 254 -9.63 -15.92 -24.33
CA VAL A 254 -8.27 -16.05 -23.75
C VAL A 254 -7.40 -14.83 -24.08
N ALA A 255 -7.52 -14.29 -25.29
CA ALA A 255 -6.71 -13.14 -25.72
C ALA A 255 -7.06 -11.88 -24.93
N ALA A 256 -8.36 -11.61 -24.73
CA ALA A 256 -8.84 -10.48 -23.93
C ALA A 256 -8.43 -10.61 -22.46
N VAL A 257 -8.57 -11.80 -21.87
CA VAL A 257 -8.17 -12.05 -20.47
C VAL A 257 -6.67 -11.82 -20.28
N ASN A 258 -5.84 -12.41 -21.15
CA ASN A 258 -4.39 -12.25 -21.09
C ASN A 258 -3.95 -10.79 -21.34
N ALA A 259 -4.59 -10.09 -22.28
CA ALA A 259 -4.32 -8.67 -22.53
C ALA A 259 -4.64 -7.78 -21.31
N ALA A 260 -5.73 -8.08 -20.58
CA ALA A 260 -6.07 -7.36 -19.36
C ALA A 260 -5.01 -7.55 -18.27
N PHE A 261 -4.52 -8.77 -18.06
CA PHE A 261 -3.44 -9.04 -17.11
C PHE A 261 -2.13 -8.40 -17.51
N LYS A 262 -1.74 -8.50 -18.78
CA LYS A 262 -0.53 -7.86 -19.28
C LYS A 262 -0.56 -6.35 -19.07
N LYS A 263 -1.68 -5.69 -19.40
CA LYS A 263 -1.88 -4.25 -19.17
C LYS A 263 -1.80 -3.88 -17.69
N ALA A 264 -2.38 -4.69 -16.80
CA ALA A 264 -2.32 -4.45 -15.35
C ALA A 264 -0.89 -4.59 -14.81
N ALA A 265 -0.19 -5.65 -15.22
CA ALA A 265 1.19 -5.96 -14.84
C ALA A 265 2.21 -4.96 -15.41
N GLU A 266 1.99 -4.41 -16.60
CA GLU A 266 2.89 -3.38 -17.17
C GLU A 266 2.52 -1.95 -16.74
N GLY A 267 1.38 -1.78 -16.07
CA GLY A 267 0.82 -0.48 -15.70
C GLY A 267 0.62 -0.33 -14.19
N PRO A 268 -0.65 -0.19 -13.73
CA PRO A 268 -0.94 0.21 -12.35
C PRO A 268 -0.51 -0.80 -11.28
N MET A 269 -0.31 -2.08 -11.63
CA MET A 269 0.07 -3.14 -10.68
C MET A 269 1.52 -3.62 -10.87
N LYS A 270 2.38 -2.90 -11.59
CA LYS A 270 3.71 -3.39 -12.00
C LYS A 270 4.65 -3.90 -10.90
N ASN A 271 4.47 -3.44 -9.66
CA ASN A 271 5.30 -3.85 -8.53
C ASN A 271 4.64 -4.97 -7.69
N VAL A 272 3.43 -5.40 -8.08
CA VAL A 272 2.58 -6.34 -7.33
C VAL A 272 2.21 -7.55 -8.19
N LEU A 273 1.95 -7.33 -9.47
CA LEU A 273 1.50 -8.32 -10.44
C LEU A 273 2.49 -8.38 -11.61
N ALA A 274 2.98 -9.58 -11.92
CA ALA A 274 3.72 -9.87 -13.14
C ALA A 274 2.90 -10.75 -14.09
N TYR A 275 3.33 -10.79 -15.34
CA TYR A 275 2.74 -11.57 -16.42
C TYR A 275 3.85 -12.38 -17.11
N SER A 276 3.67 -13.68 -17.25
CA SER A 276 4.61 -14.58 -17.93
C SER A 276 3.93 -15.28 -19.11
N ASP A 277 4.56 -15.20 -20.28
CA ASP A 277 4.26 -16.01 -21.47
C ASP A 277 5.18 -17.22 -21.61
N ALA A 278 6.22 -17.32 -20.77
CA ALA A 278 7.16 -18.43 -20.74
C ALA A 278 6.57 -19.66 -20.00
N PRO A 279 6.92 -20.89 -20.42
CA PRO A 279 6.49 -22.13 -19.77
C PRO A 279 7.28 -22.38 -18.48
N ILE A 280 7.05 -21.55 -17.48
CA ILE A 280 7.75 -21.56 -16.18
C ILE A 280 7.23 -22.66 -15.25
N VAL A 281 8.06 -23.05 -14.29
CA VAL A 281 7.71 -23.94 -13.18
C VAL A 281 8.04 -23.30 -11.83
N SER A 282 7.62 -23.92 -10.72
CA SER A 282 7.70 -23.31 -9.38
C SER A 282 9.09 -22.79 -9.01
N ILE A 283 10.16 -23.55 -9.31
CA ILE A 283 11.51 -23.17 -8.90
C ILE A 283 12.03 -21.91 -9.61
N ASP A 284 11.51 -21.59 -10.78
CA ASP A 284 11.92 -20.41 -11.57
C ASP A 284 11.50 -19.09 -10.90
N LEU A 285 10.55 -19.16 -9.97
CA LEU A 285 9.96 -18.01 -9.27
C LEU A 285 10.44 -17.86 -7.83
N LYS A 286 11.42 -18.66 -7.44
CA LYS A 286 12.08 -18.50 -6.16
C LYS A 286 12.72 -17.11 -6.10
N ASP A 287 12.48 -16.40 -5.01
CA ASP A 287 12.95 -15.03 -4.80
C ASP A 287 12.31 -13.99 -5.74
N ASP A 288 11.20 -14.32 -6.42
CA ASP A 288 10.42 -13.34 -7.17
C ASP A 288 9.66 -12.41 -6.20
N PRO A 289 9.80 -11.07 -6.32
CA PRO A 289 9.24 -10.12 -5.36
C PRO A 289 7.76 -9.80 -5.62
N HIS A 290 7.15 -10.25 -6.72
CA HIS A 290 5.75 -9.96 -7.02
C HIS A 290 4.81 -10.77 -6.13
N SER A 291 3.62 -10.22 -5.87
CA SER A 291 2.59 -10.93 -5.11
C SER A 291 1.91 -12.02 -5.94
N ALA A 292 1.84 -11.81 -7.26
CA ALA A 292 1.26 -12.75 -8.21
C ALA A 292 1.99 -12.66 -9.56
N ILE A 293 2.24 -13.81 -10.17
CA ILE A 293 2.79 -13.93 -11.52
C ILE A 293 1.80 -14.76 -12.35
N VAL A 294 1.08 -14.11 -13.26
CA VAL A 294 0.08 -14.78 -14.11
C VAL A 294 0.78 -15.67 -15.12
N ASP A 295 0.39 -16.94 -15.16
CA ASP A 295 0.86 -17.94 -16.12
C ASP A 295 -0.06 -17.94 -17.34
N ALA A 296 0.26 -17.09 -18.32
CA ALA A 296 -0.62 -16.83 -19.44
C ALA A 296 -0.89 -18.04 -20.35
N PRO A 297 0.07 -18.96 -20.58
CA PRO A 297 -0.18 -20.21 -21.29
C PRO A 297 -1.26 -21.10 -20.65
N LEU A 298 -1.50 -20.96 -19.34
CA LEU A 298 -2.50 -21.75 -18.61
C LEU A 298 -3.90 -21.10 -18.55
N THR A 299 -4.05 -19.88 -19.07
CA THR A 299 -5.36 -19.21 -19.15
C THR A 299 -6.30 -19.99 -20.08
N ALA A 300 -7.50 -20.29 -19.59
CA ALA A 300 -8.55 -20.92 -20.39
C ALA A 300 -9.87 -20.16 -20.26
N VAL A 301 -10.64 -20.14 -21.36
CA VAL A 301 -12.02 -19.63 -21.37
C VAL A 301 -12.92 -20.66 -22.02
N ILE A 302 -13.93 -21.10 -21.27
CA ILE A 302 -14.94 -22.05 -21.73
C ILE A 302 -16.27 -21.29 -21.84
N ASP A 303 -16.96 -21.49 -22.96
CA ASP A 303 -18.27 -20.87 -23.23
C ASP A 303 -18.29 -19.34 -22.98
N LYS A 304 -17.20 -18.68 -23.36
CA LYS A 304 -16.95 -17.22 -23.23
C LYS A 304 -17.00 -16.63 -21.81
N ARG A 305 -17.44 -17.37 -20.80
CA ARG A 305 -17.70 -16.84 -19.45
C ARG A 305 -17.06 -17.64 -18.32
N LEU A 306 -16.70 -18.89 -18.54
CA LEU A 306 -16.01 -19.68 -17.53
C LEU A 306 -14.50 -19.52 -17.73
N VAL A 307 -13.91 -18.60 -16.99
CA VAL A 307 -12.50 -18.22 -17.09
C VAL A 307 -11.70 -18.94 -16.02
N LYS A 308 -10.62 -19.60 -16.43
CA LYS A 308 -9.60 -20.17 -15.55
C LYS A 308 -8.31 -19.37 -15.71
N VAL A 309 -7.76 -18.88 -14.60
CA VAL A 309 -6.49 -18.17 -14.53
C VAL A 309 -5.63 -18.83 -13.47
N THR A 310 -4.36 -19.00 -13.79
CA THR A 310 -3.37 -19.55 -12.89
C THR A 310 -2.32 -18.49 -12.58
N ALA A 311 -1.98 -18.32 -11.31
CA ALA A 311 -1.00 -17.34 -10.87
C ALA A 311 -0.07 -17.93 -9.81
N TRP A 312 1.23 -17.86 -10.07
CA TRP A 312 2.25 -18.26 -9.14
C TRP A 312 2.56 -17.16 -8.13
N TYR A 313 3.17 -17.55 -7.02
CA TYR A 313 3.72 -16.61 -6.04
C TYR A 313 4.76 -17.31 -5.16
N ASP A 314 5.88 -16.64 -4.90
CA ASP A 314 6.76 -17.02 -3.80
C ASP A 314 6.04 -16.69 -2.48
N ASN A 315 5.51 -17.73 -1.84
CA ASN A 315 4.68 -17.58 -0.64
C ASN A 315 5.44 -17.05 0.57
N GLU A 316 6.75 -16.93 0.50
CA GLU A 316 7.56 -16.32 1.54
C GLU A 316 8.21 -15.02 1.09
N TRP A 317 8.88 -15.00 -0.06
CA TRP A 317 9.63 -13.85 -0.52
C TRP A 317 8.72 -12.71 -0.98
N GLY A 318 7.86 -12.95 -1.98
CA GLY A 318 6.90 -11.95 -2.45
C GLY A 318 5.99 -11.44 -1.33
N TYR A 319 5.58 -12.32 -0.40
CA TYR A 319 4.83 -11.90 0.78
C TYR A 319 5.65 -11.01 1.74
N SER A 320 6.93 -11.35 1.98
CA SER A 320 7.82 -10.54 2.83
C SER A 320 8.13 -9.19 2.19
N CYS A 321 8.26 -9.13 0.86
CA CYS A 321 8.33 -7.88 0.11
C CYS A 321 7.07 -7.04 0.32
N ARG A 322 5.86 -7.62 0.32
CA ARG A 322 4.63 -6.87 0.67
C ARG A 322 4.60 -6.36 2.10
N VAL A 323 5.15 -7.11 3.06
CA VAL A 323 5.28 -6.62 4.44
C VAL A 323 6.27 -5.45 4.50
N ARG A 324 7.41 -5.52 3.79
CA ARG A 324 8.33 -4.39 3.62
C ARG A 324 7.63 -3.18 3.00
N ASP A 325 6.94 -3.37 1.87
CA ASP A 325 6.25 -2.27 1.19
C ASP A 325 5.17 -1.65 2.09
N MET A 326 4.55 -2.44 2.98
CA MET A 326 3.61 -1.94 3.98
C MET A 326 4.32 -1.15 5.10
N LEU A 327 5.55 -1.48 5.48
CA LEU A 327 6.36 -0.67 6.40
C LEU A 327 6.63 0.72 5.80
N ASP A 328 6.96 0.77 4.51
CA ASP A 328 7.15 2.02 3.77
C ASP A 328 5.84 2.80 3.63
N PHE A 329 4.74 2.11 3.30
CA PHE A 329 3.43 2.72 3.13
C PHE A 329 2.83 3.25 4.45
N ALA A 330 3.02 2.52 5.56
CA ALA A 330 2.54 2.89 6.89
C ALA A 330 3.13 4.23 7.39
N LYS A 331 4.28 4.63 6.83
CA LYS A 331 4.94 5.90 7.09
C LYS A 331 4.15 7.11 6.57
N GLY A 332 3.17 6.89 5.70
CA GLY A 332 2.17 7.88 5.31
C GLY A 332 2.51 8.64 4.02
N VAL A 333 1.44 9.05 3.34
CA VAL A 333 1.36 9.65 2.00
C VAL A 333 2.33 10.82 1.73
N GLN A 334 2.78 11.54 2.75
CA GLN A 334 3.79 12.60 2.58
C GLN A 334 5.12 12.05 2.06
N ASP A 335 5.57 10.91 2.56
CA ASP A 335 6.83 10.29 2.12
C ASP A 335 6.71 9.65 0.73
N HIS A 336 5.52 9.14 0.37
CA HIS A 336 5.25 8.70 -1.00
C HIS A 336 5.25 9.87 -1.99
N ALA A 337 4.67 11.02 -1.62
CA ALA A 337 4.74 12.22 -2.42
C ALA A 337 6.20 12.69 -2.60
N PHE A 338 6.99 12.79 -1.52
CA PHE A 338 8.40 13.19 -1.62
C PHE A 338 9.26 12.20 -2.42
N SER A 339 9.07 10.88 -2.26
CA SER A 339 9.81 9.84 -3.00
C SER A 339 9.39 9.71 -4.47
N SER A 340 8.14 10.07 -4.79
CA SER A 340 7.64 10.17 -6.18
C SER A 340 8.04 11.48 -6.85
N GLY A 341 8.92 12.28 -6.22
CA GLY A 341 9.41 13.55 -6.75
C GLY A 341 8.39 14.68 -6.69
N VAL A 342 7.29 14.54 -5.93
CA VAL A 342 6.30 15.60 -5.72
C VAL A 342 6.92 16.67 -4.82
N LYS A 343 7.07 17.88 -5.37
CA LYS A 343 7.54 19.06 -4.63
C LYS A 343 6.34 19.76 -3.99
N PHE A 344 6.37 19.95 -2.68
CA PHE A 344 5.39 20.77 -1.99
C PHE A 344 5.87 22.22 -1.88
N TYR A 345 5.04 23.14 -2.33
CA TYR A 345 5.23 24.57 -2.15
C TYR A 345 4.18 25.07 -1.16
N LEU A 346 4.62 25.49 0.03
CA LEU A 346 3.76 26.06 1.07
C LEU A 346 3.99 27.57 1.17
N PRO A 347 2.98 28.36 1.59
CA PRO A 347 3.17 29.79 1.77
C PRO A 347 4.23 30.07 2.84
N VAL A 348 5.11 31.03 2.58
CA VAL A 348 6.17 31.46 3.49
C VAL A 348 5.86 32.79 4.17
N ASP A 349 4.97 33.57 3.57
CA ASP A 349 4.42 34.82 4.09
C ASP A 349 2.93 34.95 3.73
N CYS A 350 2.21 35.77 4.49
CA CYS A 350 0.80 36.02 4.27
C CYS A 350 0.44 37.47 4.54
N VAL A 351 -0.58 37.95 3.84
CA VAL A 351 -1.25 39.22 4.13
C VAL A 351 -2.23 38.97 5.27
N VAL A 352 -2.03 39.65 6.39
CA VAL A 352 -2.84 39.52 7.60
C VAL A 352 -3.57 40.82 7.92
N ALA A 353 -4.75 40.70 8.51
CA ALA A 353 -5.45 41.85 9.11
C ALA A 353 -6.24 41.43 10.36
N ALA A 354 -6.50 42.40 11.24
CA ALA A 354 -7.34 42.21 12.43
C ALA A 354 -8.83 42.04 12.10
N SER A 355 -9.25 42.46 10.90
CA SER A 355 -10.63 42.40 10.41
C SER A 355 -10.68 42.03 8.94
N ARG A 356 -11.80 41.44 8.51
CA ARG A 356 -12.09 41.07 7.12
C ARG A 356 -12.80 42.18 6.33
N GLU A 357 -13.08 43.30 6.98
CA GLU A 357 -13.83 44.41 6.37
C GLU A 357 -12.99 45.18 5.33
N PRO A 358 -13.63 45.73 4.28
CA PRO A 358 -12.98 46.64 3.36
C PRO A 358 -12.32 47.82 4.09
N GLY A 359 -11.03 48.06 3.82
CA GLY A 359 -10.26 49.15 4.45
C GLY A 359 -9.54 48.77 5.75
N ALA A 360 -9.57 47.50 6.18
CA ALA A 360 -8.75 47.03 7.29
C ALA A 360 -7.25 47.21 7.00
N GLU A 361 -6.49 47.64 8.01
CA GLU A 361 -5.03 47.75 7.91
C GLU A 361 -4.41 46.36 7.76
N THR A 362 -3.61 46.19 6.70
CA THR A 362 -2.93 44.93 6.41
C THR A 362 -1.47 44.97 6.83
N LYS A 363 -0.95 43.82 7.21
CA LYS A 363 0.48 43.58 7.40
C LYS A 363 0.89 42.35 6.63
N ILE A 364 2.14 42.31 6.17
CA ILE A 364 2.75 41.10 5.63
C ILE A 364 3.63 40.52 6.72
N VAL A 365 3.40 39.26 7.07
CA VAL A 365 4.16 38.56 8.09
C VAL A 365 4.55 37.16 7.57
N PRO A 366 5.68 36.59 8.04
CA PRO A 366 5.92 35.16 7.92
C PRO A 366 4.71 34.37 8.43
N VAL A 367 4.38 33.25 7.80
CA VAL A 367 3.19 32.45 8.17
C VAL A 367 3.23 31.98 9.63
N GLN A 368 4.42 31.86 10.22
CA GLN A 368 4.63 31.48 11.62
C GLN A 368 4.41 32.65 12.59
N GLU A 369 4.30 33.89 12.08
CA GLU A 369 4.24 35.13 12.86
C GLU A 369 2.88 35.85 12.71
N ILE A 370 1.83 35.13 12.30
CA ILE A 370 0.47 35.67 12.27
C ILE A 370 0.09 36.12 13.70
N PRO A 371 -0.20 37.41 13.92
CA PRO A 371 -0.53 37.89 15.25
C PRO A 371 -1.79 37.20 15.80
N LYS A 372 -1.78 36.91 17.10
CA LYS A 372 -2.94 36.27 17.75
C LYS A 372 -4.20 37.10 17.54
N GLY A 373 -5.25 36.47 16.99
CA GLY A 373 -6.53 37.12 16.70
C GLY A 373 -6.61 37.81 15.34
N TRP A 374 -5.54 37.78 14.54
CA TRP A 374 -5.55 38.25 13.15
C TRP A 374 -5.83 37.09 12.19
N TYR A 375 -6.35 37.42 11.01
CA TYR A 375 -6.63 36.46 9.95
C TYR A 375 -5.53 36.51 8.90
N GLY A 376 -5.08 35.35 8.39
CA GLY A 376 -4.39 35.27 7.10
C GLY A 376 -5.43 35.36 5.99
N LEU A 377 -5.38 36.42 5.19
CA LEU A 377 -6.44 36.77 4.24
C LEU A 377 -5.99 36.68 2.80
N ASP A 378 -4.69 36.61 2.53
CA ASP A 378 -4.12 36.28 1.23
C ASP A 378 -2.67 35.81 1.40
N ILE A 379 -2.08 35.26 0.34
CA ILE A 379 -0.65 34.95 0.35
C ILE A 379 0.19 36.22 0.16
N GLY A 380 1.35 36.27 0.82
CA GLY A 380 2.26 37.41 0.73
C GLY A 380 3.14 37.37 -0.54
N PRO A 381 3.88 38.46 -0.83
CA PRO A 381 4.69 38.57 -2.04
C PRO A 381 5.77 37.48 -2.19
N ALA A 382 6.36 36.99 -1.10
CA ALA A 382 7.38 35.94 -1.17
C ALA A 382 6.75 34.60 -1.58
N SER A 383 5.56 34.30 -1.08
CA SER A 383 4.77 33.11 -1.45
C SER A 383 4.27 33.19 -2.88
N VAL A 384 3.79 34.36 -3.32
CA VAL A 384 3.41 34.61 -4.73
C VAL A 384 4.59 34.28 -5.63
N LYS A 385 5.76 34.86 -5.36
CA LYS A 385 6.96 34.61 -6.16
C LYS A 385 7.29 33.11 -6.24
N LEU A 386 7.33 32.43 -5.08
CA LEU A 386 7.61 31.00 -4.99
C LEU A 386 6.64 30.16 -5.84
N PHE A 387 5.35 30.48 -5.76
CA PHE A 387 4.31 29.72 -6.45
C PHE A 387 4.27 30.03 -7.94
N SER A 388 4.44 31.30 -8.33
CA SER A 388 4.53 31.70 -9.73
C SER A 388 5.69 30.98 -10.43
N GLU A 389 6.87 30.93 -9.81
CA GLU A 389 8.03 30.20 -10.36
C GLU A 389 7.72 28.70 -10.53
N ALA A 390 7.10 28.07 -9.53
CA ALA A 390 6.72 26.66 -9.61
C ALA A 390 5.69 26.34 -10.71
N VAL A 391 4.75 27.27 -10.94
CA VAL A 391 3.67 27.12 -11.92
C VAL A 391 4.19 27.27 -13.36
N GLN A 392 5.21 28.09 -13.61
CA GLN A 392 5.76 28.29 -14.96
C GLN A 392 6.41 27.02 -15.53
N ASP A 393 6.94 26.14 -14.68
CA ASP A 393 7.58 24.89 -15.09
C ASP A 393 6.57 23.74 -15.33
N ALA A 394 5.27 23.96 -15.05
CA ALA A 394 4.25 22.92 -15.13
C ALA A 394 3.79 22.68 -16.58
N LYS A 395 3.47 21.42 -16.92
CA LYS A 395 2.81 21.05 -18.20
C LYS A 395 1.29 21.02 -18.10
N THR A 396 0.78 20.80 -16.90
CA THR A 396 -0.64 20.79 -16.56
C THR A 396 -0.79 21.47 -15.21
N ILE A 397 -1.74 22.39 -15.12
CA ILE A 397 -2.07 23.11 -13.89
C ILE A 397 -3.52 22.84 -13.56
N LEU A 398 -3.76 22.35 -12.36
CA LEU A 398 -5.09 22.28 -11.78
C LEU A 398 -5.14 23.28 -10.62
N TRP A 399 -6.08 24.23 -10.67
CA TRP A 399 -6.27 25.21 -9.61
C TRP A 399 -7.70 25.18 -9.07
N ASN A 400 -7.84 24.90 -7.78
CA ASN A 400 -9.14 24.85 -7.10
C ASN A 400 -9.06 25.51 -5.72
N GLY A 401 -9.77 26.63 -5.55
CA GLY A 401 -9.75 27.52 -4.39
C GLY A 401 -8.86 28.76 -4.59
N PRO A 402 -9.35 30.00 -4.37
CA PRO A 402 -8.49 31.19 -4.37
C PRO A 402 -7.44 31.12 -3.24
N MET A 403 -6.37 31.91 -3.33
CA MET A 403 -5.31 31.94 -2.31
C MET A 403 -5.72 32.71 -1.04
N GLY A 404 -6.77 33.53 -1.15
CA GLY A 404 -7.24 34.43 -0.12
C GLY A 404 -8.67 34.93 -0.38
N MET A 405 -9.08 35.92 0.41
CA MET A 405 -10.37 36.60 0.34
C MET A 405 -10.35 37.66 -0.76
N PHE A 406 -10.22 37.20 -2.01
CA PHE A 406 -9.99 38.05 -3.16
C PHE A 406 -11.16 38.99 -3.49
N GLU A 407 -12.33 38.83 -2.85
CA GLU A 407 -13.48 39.72 -2.96
C GLU A 407 -13.16 41.13 -2.46
N VAL A 408 -12.28 41.24 -1.46
CA VAL A 408 -11.84 42.52 -0.87
C VAL A 408 -10.48 42.92 -1.47
N ASP A 409 -10.38 44.11 -2.07
CA ASP A 409 -9.16 44.56 -2.78
C ASP A 409 -7.87 44.49 -1.94
N ALA A 410 -8.00 44.72 -0.62
CA ALA A 410 -6.88 44.64 0.31
C ALA A 410 -6.29 43.22 0.44
N PHE A 411 -7.06 42.18 0.10
CA PHE A 411 -6.71 40.76 0.26
C PHE A 411 -6.79 39.99 -1.08
N ALA A 412 -6.71 40.71 -2.21
CA ALA A 412 -6.83 40.10 -3.53
C ALA A 412 -5.50 39.94 -4.28
N ARG A 413 -4.45 40.66 -3.86
CA ARG A 413 -3.22 40.80 -4.66
C ARG A 413 -2.53 39.47 -4.94
N GLY A 414 -2.40 38.60 -3.94
CA GLY A 414 -1.78 37.28 -4.08
C GLY A 414 -2.62 36.35 -4.94
N THR A 415 -3.94 36.30 -4.71
CA THR A 415 -4.85 35.52 -5.54
C THR A 415 -4.83 35.96 -7.01
N LEU A 416 -4.90 37.27 -7.29
CA LEU A 416 -4.86 37.80 -8.65
C LEU A 416 -3.49 37.59 -9.31
N ALA A 417 -2.40 37.72 -8.56
CA ALA A 417 -1.06 37.42 -9.08
C ALA A 417 -0.92 35.95 -9.50
N MET A 418 -1.52 35.03 -8.73
CA MET A 418 -1.58 33.62 -9.13
C MET A 418 -2.45 33.40 -10.35
N ALA A 419 -3.57 34.11 -10.48
CA ALA A 419 -4.40 34.07 -11.68
C ALA A 419 -3.61 34.46 -12.94
N HIS A 420 -2.89 35.57 -12.91
CA HIS A 420 -2.01 35.96 -14.00
C HIS A 420 -0.90 34.93 -14.25
N SER A 421 -0.32 34.34 -13.19
CA SER A 421 0.76 33.37 -13.33
C SER A 421 0.29 32.07 -13.98
N VAL A 422 -0.89 31.57 -13.59
CA VAL A 422 -1.52 30.38 -14.17
C VAL A 422 -1.91 30.64 -15.63
N ALA A 423 -2.49 31.80 -15.92
CA ALA A 423 -2.91 32.20 -17.26
C ALA A 423 -1.75 32.32 -18.25
N ASN A 424 -0.59 32.81 -17.78
CA ASN A 424 0.60 32.99 -18.61
C ASN A 424 1.48 31.73 -18.71
N ALA A 425 1.18 30.66 -17.97
CA ALA A 425 1.96 29.44 -18.02
C ALA A 425 1.70 28.66 -19.31
N TYR A 426 2.74 28.08 -19.91
CA TYR A 426 2.61 27.22 -21.09
C TYR A 426 2.18 25.80 -20.71
N ALA A 427 0.95 25.68 -20.20
CA ALA A 427 0.39 24.46 -19.62
C ALA A 427 -1.07 24.27 -19.99
N LEU A 428 -1.56 23.02 -19.91
CA LEU A 428 -3.00 22.76 -19.88
C LEU A 428 -3.55 23.24 -18.52
N THR A 429 -4.43 24.25 -18.51
CA THR A 429 -4.97 24.85 -17.28
C THR A 429 -6.42 24.44 -17.03
N ILE A 430 -6.67 23.87 -15.85
CA ILE A 430 -7.99 23.44 -15.39
C ILE A 430 -8.28 24.19 -14.09
N VAL A 431 -9.30 25.04 -14.10
CA VAL A 431 -9.76 25.76 -12.92
C VAL A 431 -11.06 25.14 -12.41
N GLY A 432 -11.09 24.82 -11.12
CA GLY A 432 -12.24 24.25 -10.42
C GLY A 432 -12.78 25.20 -9.35
N GLY A 433 -14.11 25.28 -9.26
CA GLY A 433 -14.82 26.01 -8.21
C GLY A 433 -15.26 27.42 -8.61
N GLY A 434 -16.47 27.79 -8.18
CA GLY A 434 -17.07 29.09 -8.50
C GLY A 434 -16.25 30.29 -8.03
N GLU A 435 -15.62 30.20 -6.85
CA GLU A 435 -14.78 31.27 -6.31
C GLU A 435 -13.50 31.46 -7.13
N THR A 436 -12.82 30.38 -7.51
CA THR A 436 -11.61 30.46 -8.34
C THR A 436 -11.90 30.93 -9.76
N ALA A 437 -13.04 30.51 -10.33
CA ALA A 437 -13.52 31.02 -11.61
C ALA A 437 -13.77 32.54 -11.54
N LEU A 438 -14.35 33.03 -10.44
CA LEU A 438 -14.58 34.46 -10.23
C LEU A 438 -13.26 35.23 -10.02
N ALA A 439 -12.28 34.64 -9.34
CA ALA A 439 -10.95 35.23 -9.19
C ALA A 439 -10.22 35.38 -10.52
N ILE A 440 -10.25 34.36 -11.38
CA ILE A 440 -9.73 34.41 -12.75
C ILE A 440 -10.44 35.50 -13.56
N HIS A 441 -11.77 35.57 -13.47
CA HIS A 441 -12.56 36.57 -14.18
C HIS A 441 -12.20 37.99 -13.75
N ARG A 442 -12.06 38.21 -12.44
CA ARG A 442 -11.63 39.50 -11.88
C ARG A 442 -10.21 39.89 -12.32
N ALA A 443 -9.33 38.92 -12.53
CA ALA A 443 -8.00 39.15 -13.09
C ALA A 443 -8.02 39.48 -14.59
N GLY A 444 -9.16 39.31 -15.28
CA GLY A 444 -9.25 39.51 -16.73
C GLY A 444 -8.67 38.36 -17.55
N GLU A 445 -8.48 37.19 -16.96
CA GLU A 445 -7.72 36.07 -17.54
C GLU A 445 -8.61 34.89 -17.97
N SER A 446 -9.93 35.06 -18.01
CA SER A 446 -10.86 33.96 -18.33
C SER A 446 -10.60 33.30 -19.68
N GLU A 447 -10.21 34.08 -20.69
CA GLU A 447 -9.94 33.59 -22.05
C GLU A 447 -8.59 32.85 -22.16
N SER A 448 -7.70 33.06 -21.19
CA SER A 448 -6.37 32.47 -21.12
C SER A 448 -6.38 31.07 -20.47
N ILE A 449 -7.49 30.65 -19.87
CA ILE A 449 -7.62 29.35 -19.19
C ILE A 449 -8.21 28.30 -20.12
N SER A 450 -7.61 27.10 -20.17
CA SER A 450 -8.04 26.03 -21.08
C SER A 450 -9.42 25.46 -20.71
N PHE A 451 -9.69 25.29 -19.42
CA PHE A 451 -10.99 24.82 -18.93
C PHE A 451 -11.36 25.42 -17.58
N ILE A 452 -12.60 25.91 -17.45
CA ILE A 452 -13.15 26.45 -16.20
C ILE A 452 -14.40 25.65 -15.83
N SER A 453 -14.38 25.06 -14.64
CA SER A 453 -15.49 24.34 -14.02
C SER A 453 -15.97 25.07 -12.77
N THR A 454 -17.28 25.25 -12.63
CA THR A 454 -17.88 25.77 -11.39
C THR A 454 -17.97 24.71 -10.29
N GLY A 455 -17.80 23.43 -10.63
CA GLY A 455 -17.85 22.31 -9.69
C GLY A 455 -16.54 22.14 -8.93
N GLY A 456 -16.34 22.87 -7.83
CA GLY A 456 -15.11 22.81 -7.04
C GLY A 456 -14.96 21.48 -6.29
N GLY A 457 -15.87 21.23 -5.33
CA GLY A 457 -15.87 19.96 -4.58
C GLY A 457 -16.02 18.73 -5.47
N ALA A 458 -16.87 18.80 -6.49
CA ALA A 458 -17.05 17.71 -7.45
C ALA A 458 -15.80 17.44 -8.30
N ALA A 459 -15.03 18.47 -8.68
CA ALA A 459 -13.76 18.26 -9.39
C ALA A 459 -12.74 17.55 -8.50
N LEU A 460 -12.64 17.94 -7.22
CA LEU A 460 -11.77 17.27 -6.25
C LEU A 460 -12.18 15.80 -6.05
N GLU A 461 -13.47 15.53 -5.85
CA GLU A 461 -13.98 14.16 -5.70
C GLU A 461 -13.67 13.30 -6.93
N LEU A 462 -13.80 13.84 -8.14
CA LEU A 462 -13.45 13.15 -9.37
C LEU A 462 -11.96 12.82 -9.44
N LEU A 463 -11.09 13.75 -9.03
CA LEU A 463 -9.64 13.58 -9.01
C LEU A 463 -9.16 12.61 -7.93
N GLU A 464 -9.92 12.51 -6.83
CA GLU A 464 -9.78 11.45 -5.83
C GLU A 464 -10.21 10.07 -6.36
N GLY A 465 -10.70 9.99 -7.60
CA GLY A 465 -11.16 8.75 -8.23
C GLY A 465 -12.58 8.36 -7.83
N LYS A 466 -13.36 9.24 -7.20
CA LYS A 466 -14.75 8.97 -6.84
C LYS A 466 -15.65 9.10 -8.06
N THR A 467 -16.64 8.22 -8.14
CA THR A 467 -17.69 8.32 -9.16
C THR A 467 -18.69 9.41 -8.76
N LEU A 468 -18.78 10.47 -9.56
CA LEU A 468 -19.74 11.54 -9.32
C LEU A 468 -21.18 11.08 -9.59
N PRO A 469 -22.18 11.43 -8.73
CA PRO A 469 -23.57 11.02 -8.92
C PRO A 469 -24.15 11.41 -10.29
N GLY A 470 -23.78 12.58 -10.81
CA GLY A 470 -24.19 13.03 -12.14
C GLY A 470 -23.62 12.17 -13.27
N LEU A 471 -22.36 11.74 -13.17
CA LEU A 471 -21.73 10.84 -14.14
C LEU A 471 -22.33 9.43 -14.06
N ALA A 472 -22.64 8.95 -12.85
CA ALA A 472 -23.30 7.67 -12.65
C ALA A 472 -24.74 7.63 -13.21
N ALA A 473 -25.41 8.78 -13.26
CA ALA A 473 -26.77 8.93 -13.77
C ALA A 473 -26.86 9.11 -15.30
N LEU A 474 -25.73 9.40 -15.97
CA LEU A 474 -25.72 9.52 -17.42
C LEU A 474 -25.86 8.11 -18.04
N PRO A 475 -26.88 7.86 -18.88
CA PRO A 475 -26.97 6.60 -19.60
C PRO A 475 -25.76 6.50 -20.53
N ASN A 476 -24.97 5.42 -20.39
CA ASN A 476 -23.78 5.13 -21.19
C ASN A 476 -23.96 5.55 -22.66
N ARG A 477 -23.45 6.73 -23.03
CA ARG A 477 -23.13 7.04 -24.41
C ARG A 477 -21.68 6.66 -24.59
N ALA A 478 -21.50 5.44 -25.09
CA ALA A 478 -20.21 4.94 -25.55
C ALA A 478 -19.57 5.95 -26.52
N ALA A 479 -18.31 6.29 -26.25
CA ALA A 479 -17.25 6.49 -27.22
C ALA A 479 -15.93 6.18 -26.53
#